data_AF-A0A4R6ZGG1-F1
#
_entry.id   AF-A0A4R6ZGG1-F1
#
_cell.length_a   1.000
_cell.length_b   1.000
_cell.length_c   1.000
_cell.angle_alpha   90.00
_cell.angle_beta   90.00
_cell.angle_gamma   90.00
#
_symmetry.space_group_name_H-M   'P 1'
#
loop_
_entity.id
_entity.type
_entity.pdbx_description
1 polymer ?
#
loop_
_entity_poly.entity_id
_entity_poly.type
_entity_poly.pdbx_seq_one_letter_code
_entity_poly.pdbx_strand_id
1 'polypeptide(L)'
;MNATYEGIVEKFDRLYINKDGEMGESTKKRVDLFTSEVHCPTCDGTRLSQQTLSCKINGYHIADYTARQIDDLIPLLKEITDSVAMPMIDSIVERLQHLVDIGLDYVSLGRETTTLSGVE
;
A
#
# COMPACT_ATOMS: atom_id res chain seq x y z
N MET A 1 9.23 35.14 34.24
CA MET A 1 8.44 33.92 34.02
C MET A 1 8.48 33.61 32.54
N ASN A 2 9.31 32.64 32.14
CA ASN A 2 9.37 32.21 30.74
C ASN A 2 8.29 31.13 30.55
N ALA A 3 7.06 31.57 30.31
CA ALA A 3 6.00 30.64 29.92
C ALA A 3 6.18 30.38 28.42
N THR A 4 6.82 29.25 28.08
CA THR A 4 6.89 28.75 26.72
C THR A 4 5.45 28.42 26.28
N TYR A 5 4.89 29.28 25.44
CA TYR A 5 3.58 29.03 24.82
C TYR A 5 3.76 27.93 23.77
N GLU A 6 3.05 26.81 23.96
CA GLU A 6 2.93 25.75 22.97
C GLU A 6 1.59 25.93 22.23
N GLY A 7 1.65 26.04 20.90
CA GLY A 7 0.45 26.13 20.07
C GLY A 7 -0.43 24.89 20.21
N ILE A 8 -1.75 25.06 20.12
CA ILE A 8 -2.71 23.96 20.26
C ILE A 8 -2.46 22.87 19.19
N VAL A 9 -2.09 23.27 17.97
CA VAL A 9 -1.78 22.35 16.86
C VAL A 9 -0.52 21.53 17.17
N GLU A 10 0.59 22.20 17.53
CA GLU A 10 1.85 21.53 17.91
C GLU A 10 1.64 20.54 19.06
N LYS A 11 0.85 20.94 20.05
CA LYS A 11 0.48 20.08 21.18
C LYS A 11 -0.36 18.88 20.73
N PHE A 12 -1.30 19.08 19.81
CA PHE A 12 -2.12 18.01 19.25
C PHE A 12 -1.28 17.02 18.46
N ASP A 13 -0.40 17.50 17.59
CA ASP A 13 0.49 16.66 16.78
C ASP A 13 1.40 15.81 17.64
N ARG A 14 2.05 16.40 18.65
CA ARG A 14 2.91 15.63 19.57
C ARG A 14 2.14 14.57 20.35
N LEU A 15 0.93 14.88 20.81
CA LEU A 15 0.15 13.98 21.66
C LEU A 15 -0.59 12.89 20.87
N TYR A 16 -0.98 13.18 19.62
CA TYR A 16 -1.91 12.35 18.87
C TYR A 16 -1.44 11.91 17.47
N ILE A 17 -0.58 12.65 16.79
CA ILE A 17 -0.13 12.30 15.43
C ILE A 17 1.23 11.61 15.49
N ASN A 18 2.22 12.25 16.11
CA ASN A 18 3.61 11.78 16.23
C ASN A 18 3.86 11.05 17.55
N LYS A 19 2.84 10.37 18.08
CA LYS A 19 2.94 9.65 19.36
C LYS A 19 3.61 8.29 19.17
N ASP A 20 4.58 7.98 20.02
CA ASP A 20 5.11 6.62 20.15
C ASP A 20 4.12 5.70 20.90
N GLY A 21 3.84 4.53 20.30
CA GLY A 21 3.02 3.47 20.88
C GLY A 21 1.53 3.54 20.56
N GLU A 22 0.82 2.44 20.82
CA GLU A 22 -0.58 2.29 20.43
C GLU A 22 -1.52 3.21 21.24
N MET A 23 -2.54 3.70 20.56
CA MET A 23 -3.62 4.43 21.20
C MET A 23 -4.73 3.49 21.66
N GLY A 24 -5.28 3.76 22.85
CA GLY A 24 -6.53 3.15 23.25
C GLY A 24 -7.66 3.49 22.26
N GLU A 25 -8.54 2.53 22.02
CA GLU A 25 -9.58 2.60 20.99
C GLU A 25 -10.50 3.84 21.11
N SER A 26 -10.87 4.20 22.35
CA SER A 26 -11.67 5.41 22.63
C SER A 26 -10.96 6.71 22.30
N THR A 27 -9.63 6.74 22.43
CA THR A 27 -8.82 7.92 22.05
C THR A 27 -8.72 8.02 20.54
N LYS A 28 -8.49 6.90 19.84
CA LYS A 28 -8.44 6.84 18.38
C LYS A 28 -9.73 7.39 17.75
N LYS A 29 -10.89 6.91 18.20
CA LYS A 29 -12.22 7.40 17.74
C LYS A 29 -12.41 8.91 17.92
N ARG A 30 -11.81 9.51 18.96
CA ARG A 30 -11.90 10.96 19.20
C ARG A 30 -10.96 11.75 18.30
N VAL A 31 -9.78 11.21 18.00
CA VAL A 31 -8.80 11.83 17.11
C VAL A 31 -9.31 11.80 15.68
N ASP A 32 -9.90 10.68 15.24
CA ASP A 32 -10.47 10.49 13.89
C ASP A 32 -11.57 11.51 13.53
N LEU A 33 -12.21 12.14 14.53
CA LEU A 33 -13.18 13.23 14.28
C LEU A 33 -12.52 14.53 13.80
N PHE A 34 -11.22 14.68 14.00
CA PHE A 34 -10.44 15.87 13.68
C PHE A 34 -9.33 15.61 12.65
N THR A 35 -9.17 14.37 12.22
CA THR A 35 -8.15 13.95 11.25
C THR A 35 -8.81 13.31 10.04
N SER A 36 -8.12 13.36 8.90
CA SER A 36 -8.53 12.65 7.69
C SER A 36 -7.32 11.97 7.07
N GLU A 37 -7.57 10.83 6.45
CA GLU A 37 -6.53 10.14 5.66
C GLU A 37 -6.44 10.79 4.28
N VAL A 38 -5.22 11.10 3.87
CA VAL A 38 -4.92 11.69 2.57
C VAL A 38 -3.81 10.90 1.91
N HIS A 39 -3.72 10.98 0.58
CA HIS A 39 -2.59 10.40 -0.14
C HIS A 39 -1.32 11.12 0.28
N CYS A 40 -0.30 10.33 0.66
CA CYS A 40 0.98 10.88 1.06
C CYS A 40 1.66 11.53 -0.16
N PRO A 41 1.98 12.83 -0.14
CA PRO A 41 2.55 13.53 -1.29
C PRO A 41 3.95 13.03 -1.67
N THR A 42 4.65 12.36 -0.75
CA THR A 42 6.01 11.86 -0.97
C THR A 42 6.05 10.56 -1.76
N CYS A 43 5.10 9.66 -1.50
CA CYS A 43 5.05 8.33 -2.13
C CYS A 43 3.79 8.13 -2.99
N ASP A 44 2.93 9.13 -3.08
CA ASP A 44 1.65 9.10 -3.79
C ASP A 44 0.75 7.90 -3.41
N GLY A 45 0.82 7.49 -2.13
CA GLY A 45 0.08 6.33 -1.64
C GLY A 45 0.71 4.97 -1.94
N THR A 46 1.82 4.90 -2.68
CA THR A 46 2.50 3.62 -2.98
C THR A 46 3.15 2.97 -1.76
N ARG A 47 3.39 3.74 -0.67
CA ARG A 47 4.09 3.30 0.55
C ARG A 47 5.53 2.82 0.31
N LEU A 48 6.11 3.18 -0.83
CA LEU A 48 7.45 2.80 -1.23
C LEU A 48 8.41 3.99 -1.23
N SER A 49 9.69 3.68 -1.07
CA SER A 49 10.76 4.67 -1.24
C SER A 49 10.93 5.03 -2.72
N GLN A 50 11.41 6.25 -3.00
CA GLN A 50 11.70 6.66 -4.39
C GLN A 50 12.76 5.78 -5.05
N GLN A 51 13.71 5.22 -4.29
CA GLN A 51 14.68 4.26 -4.80
C GLN A 51 13.99 3.00 -5.34
N THR A 52 12.99 2.50 -4.62
CA THR A 52 12.20 1.34 -5.07
C THR A 52 11.37 1.66 -6.31
N LEU A 53 10.75 2.84 -6.38
CA LEU A 53 9.97 3.29 -7.54
C LEU A 53 10.85 3.58 -8.78
N SER A 54 12.15 3.79 -8.58
CA SER A 54 13.10 3.97 -9.69
C SER A 54 13.46 2.65 -10.39
N CYS A 55 13.29 1.51 -9.72
CA CYS A 55 13.51 0.19 -10.30
C CYS A 55 12.34 -0.17 -11.23
N LYS A 56 12.64 -0.33 -12.53
CA LYS A 56 11.63 -0.63 -13.55
C LYS A 56 11.93 -1.93 -14.27
N ILE A 57 10.91 -2.73 -14.49
CA ILE A 57 10.92 -3.93 -15.34
C ILE A 57 9.96 -3.63 -16.49
N ASN A 58 10.41 -3.78 -17.73
CA ASN A 58 9.64 -3.43 -18.94
C ASN A 58 8.97 -2.03 -18.90
N GLY A 59 9.61 -1.06 -18.23
CA GLY A 59 9.11 0.32 -18.12
C GLY A 59 8.17 0.59 -16.95
N TYR A 60 7.78 -0.43 -16.18
CA TYR A 60 6.88 -0.34 -15.04
C TYR A 60 7.61 -0.58 -13.71
N HIS A 61 7.26 0.16 -12.66
CA HIS A 61 7.78 -0.11 -11.31
C HIS A 61 6.84 -1.02 -10.52
N ILE A 62 7.29 -1.54 -9.38
CA ILE A 62 6.52 -2.52 -8.59
C ILE A 62 5.09 -2.06 -8.24
N ALA A 63 4.88 -0.77 -7.95
CA ALA A 63 3.54 -0.25 -7.65
C ALA A 63 2.59 -0.28 -8.87
N ASP A 64 3.11 -0.25 -10.10
CA ASP A 64 2.31 -0.34 -11.32
C ASP A 64 1.87 -1.78 -11.56
N TYR A 65 2.72 -2.74 -11.18
CA TYR A 65 2.40 -4.16 -11.25
C TYR A 65 1.33 -4.51 -10.21
N THR A 66 1.47 -4.04 -8.97
CA THR A 66 0.50 -4.36 -7.91
C THR A 66 -0.82 -3.62 -8.06
N ALA A 67 -0.85 -2.44 -8.68
CA ALA A 67 -2.09 -1.69 -8.91
C ALA A 67 -2.99 -2.29 -10.01
N ARG A 68 -2.46 -3.19 -10.86
CA ARG A 68 -3.24 -3.84 -11.92
C ARG A 68 -4.06 -5.01 -11.39
N GLN A 69 -5.14 -5.31 -12.10
CA GLN A 69 -5.95 -6.51 -11.86
C GLN A 69 -5.14 -7.76 -12.23
N ILE A 70 -5.48 -8.90 -11.65
CA ILE A 70 -4.71 -10.13 -11.80
C ILE A 70 -4.76 -10.63 -13.25
N ASP A 71 -5.91 -10.50 -13.93
CA ASP A 71 -6.09 -10.88 -15.33
C ASP A 71 -5.15 -10.10 -16.28
N ASP A 72 -4.96 -8.80 -16.03
CA ASP A 72 -4.02 -7.95 -16.76
C ASP A 72 -2.55 -8.15 -16.33
N LEU A 73 -2.33 -8.56 -15.08
CA LEU A 73 -0.98 -8.73 -14.52
C LEU A 73 -0.29 -9.99 -15.05
N ILE A 74 -1.01 -11.10 -15.18
CA ILE A 74 -0.48 -12.38 -15.67
C ILE A 74 0.19 -12.26 -17.06
N PRO A 75 -0.44 -11.68 -18.10
CA PRO A 75 0.19 -11.55 -19.40
C PRO A 75 1.43 -10.63 -19.34
N LEU A 76 1.38 -9.55 -18.56
CA LEU A 76 2.50 -8.64 -18.38
C LEU A 76 3.72 -9.32 -17.71
N LEU A 77 3.49 -10.20 -16.73
CA LEU A 77 4.55 -10.98 -16.11
C LEU A 77 5.19 -11.97 -17.09
N LYS A 78 4.39 -12.57 -18.00
CA LYS A 78 4.88 -13.48 -19.04
C LYS A 78 5.74 -12.80 -20.10
N GLU A 79 5.70 -11.47 -20.22
CA GLU A 79 6.61 -10.72 -21.10
C GLU A 79 8.05 -10.64 -20.55
N ILE A 80 8.27 -11.01 -19.29
CA ILE A 80 9.61 -11.01 -18.67
C ILE A 80 10.33 -12.30 -19.07
N THR A 81 11.24 -12.21 -20.04
CA THR A 81 11.96 -13.38 -20.60
C THR A 81 13.36 -13.58 -20.04
N ASP A 82 13.75 -12.86 -18.98
CA ASP A 82 15.08 -12.99 -18.38
C ASP A 82 15.25 -14.34 -17.71
N SER A 83 16.26 -15.11 -18.13
CA SER A 83 16.48 -16.49 -17.68
C SER A 83 16.72 -16.63 -16.18
N VAL A 84 17.20 -15.58 -15.51
CA VAL A 84 17.39 -15.57 -14.06
C VAL A 84 16.07 -15.38 -13.32
N ALA A 85 15.15 -14.60 -13.91
CA ALA A 85 13.86 -14.29 -13.32
C ALA A 85 12.78 -15.33 -13.63
N MET A 86 12.88 -16.05 -14.76
CA MET A 86 11.91 -17.07 -15.21
C MET A 86 11.37 -17.99 -14.10
N PRO A 87 12.18 -18.70 -13.29
CA PRO A 87 11.64 -19.61 -12.27
C PRO A 87 10.83 -18.88 -11.18
N MET A 88 11.16 -17.62 -10.90
CA MET A 88 10.41 -16.79 -9.97
C MET A 88 9.10 -16.31 -10.60
N ILE A 89 9.13 -15.89 -11.87
CA ILE A 89 7.95 -15.46 -12.61
C ILE A 89 6.95 -16.61 -12.73
N ASP A 90 7.39 -17.83 -13.07
CA ASP A 90 6.52 -19.00 -13.17
C ASP A 90 5.79 -19.29 -11.86
N SER A 91 6.49 -19.23 -10.72
CA SER A 91 5.87 -19.45 -9.41
C SER A 91 4.87 -18.34 -9.02
N ILE A 92 5.13 -17.10 -9.43
CA ILE A 92 4.18 -15.98 -9.22
C ILE A 92 2.94 -16.19 -10.08
N VAL A 93 3.12 -16.48 -11.37
CA VAL A 93 2.02 -16.71 -12.31
C VAL A 93 1.14 -17.88 -11.87
N GLU A 94 1.73 -18.97 -11.38
CA GLU A 94 0.97 -20.12 -10.84
C GLU A 94 0.07 -19.70 -9.67
N ARG A 95 0.59 -18.92 -8.71
CA ARG A 95 -0.20 -18.42 -7.57
C ARG A 95 -1.31 -17.46 -8.01
N LEU A 96 -1.02 -16.60 -8.97
CA LEU A 96 -2.01 -15.69 -9.53
C LEU A 96 -3.11 -16.45 -10.29
N GLN A 97 -2.75 -17.51 -11.00
CA GLN A 97 -3.70 -18.37 -11.69
C GLN A 97 -4.66 -19.04 -10.70
N HIS A 98 -4.19 -19.49 -9.53
CA HIS A 98 -5.08 -20.02 -8.50
C HIS A 98 -6.13 -19.00 -8.02
N LEU A 99 -5.78 -17.70 -7.96
CA LEU A 99 -6.74 -16.65 -7.61
C LEU A 99 -7.78 -16.47 -8.71
N VAL A 100 -7.36 -16.52 -9.98
CA VAL A 100 -8.27 -16.50 -11.14
C VAL A 100 -9.20 -17.71 -11.14
N ASP A 101 -8.69 -18.90 -10.81
CA ASP A 101 -9.47 -20.14 -10.81
C ASP A 101 -10.58 -20.13 -9.74
N ILE A 102 -10.41 -19.35 -8.67
CA ILE A 102 -11.42 -19.13 -7.61
C ILE A 102 -12.38 -17.98 -7.98
N GLY A 103 -12.12 -17.23 -9.06
CA GLY A 103 -12.94 -16.12 -9.54
C GLY A 103 -12.58 -14.76 -8.98
N LEU A 104 -11.34 -14.58 -8.50
CA LEU A 104 -10.80 -13.31 -7.98
C LEU A 104 -9.92 -12.59 -8.99
N ASP A 105 -10.16 -12.79 -10.28
CA ASP A 105 -9.39 -12.23 -11.40
C ASP A 105 -9.41 -10.69 -11.42
N TYR A 106 -10.51 -10.09 -10.96
CA TYR A 106 -10.74 -8.65 -10.95
C TYR A 106 -10.02 -7.90 -9.81
N VAL A 107 -9.37 -8.61 -8.88
CA VAL A 107 -8.73 -7.99 -7.70
C VAL A 107 -7.32 -7.52 -8.07
N SER A 108 -6.94 -6.33 -7.62
CA SER A 108 -5.55 -5.84 -7.71
C SER A 108 -4.78 -6.17 -6.43
N LEU A 109 -3.50 -6.57 -6.54
CA LEU A 109 -2.65 -6.90 -5.38
C LEU A 109 -2.38 -5.70 -4.45
N GLY A 110 -2.46 -4.48 -4.98
CA GLY A 110 -2.26 -3.23 -4.24
C GLY A 110 -3.49 -2.78 -3.45
N ARG A 111 -4.62 -3.48 -3.57
CA ARG A 111 -5.83 -3.14 -2.82
C ARG A 111 -5.66 -3.50 -1.36
N GLU A 112 -6.07 -2.60 -0.47
CA GLU A 112 -6.07 -2.90 0.95
C GLU A 112 -7.05 -4.02 1.28
N THR A 113 -6.57 -5.07 1.94
CA THR A 113 -7.37 -6.22 2.39
C THR A 113 -8.47 -5.80 3.38
N THR A 114 -8.30 -4.67 4.06
CA THR A 114 -9.30 -4.03 4.93
C THR A 114 -10.52 -3.48 4.19
N THR A 115 -10.47 -3.36 2.86
CA THR A 115 -11.62 -3.00 2.00
C THR A 115 -12.21 -4.19 1.24
N LEU A 116 -11.68 -5.39 1.46
CA LEU A 116 -12.36 -6.63 1.07
C LEU A 116 -13.40 -6.90 2.16
N SER A 117 -14.63 -6.45 1.91
CA SER A 117 -15.80 -6.89 2.67
C SER A 117 -15.74 -8.42 2.79
N GLY A 118 -15.83 -8.94 4.03
CA GLY A 118 -15.55 -10.32 4.42
C GLY A 118 -16.49 -11.40 3.87
N VAL A 119 -16.90 -11.28 2.62
CA VAL A 119 -17.60 -12.29 1.84
C VAL A 119 -16.81 -12.51 0.55
N GLU A 120 -15.97 -13.53 0.56
CA GLU A 120 -15.67 -14.43 -0.56
C GLU A 120 -14.91 -15.65 0.00
#